data_AF-A0A6G6KCD7-F1
#
_entry.id   AF-A0A6G6KCD7-F1
#
_cell.length_a   1.000
_cell.length_b   1.000
_cell.length_c   1.000
_cell.angle_alpha   90.00
_cell.angle_beta   90.00
_cell.angle_gamma   90.00
#
_symmetry.space_group_name_H-M   'P 1'
#
loop_
_entity.id
_entity.type
_entity.pdbx_description
1 polymer ?
#
loop_
_entity_poly.entity_id
_entity_poly.type
_entity_poly.pdbx_seq_one_letter_code
_entity_poly.pdbx_strand_id
1 'polypeptide(L)'
;MVLLLLVVALHPATASANAGTPLMWATMWHLVFGNLFIGLAEGWLLSWAFGTRRGASMLVMILANYLSAWLGVGILGNFRAPDPLSLPSAVQWLCIMVGSTYVVTLALEWPFVAWMFRGRPQWFGKSIRASLLVQTFSYVLLFAYYGSAGHLSLYTRTERVDAKAFTLPEQVMVYYISCDDGDIYRRPLSHGEPIKVMELNSTSEQDHLFIRNNNERPAEWDLVARLEHSPTNPPEFVTVASNIKSGVAPGLKARAAGAPLDGSIWDSVGEIDRLGDGAPSPWTFRTGYWPAAGLSGSNKETGKRWRLAFETPFISLAVRNAVQLPGDKVLFQLGWEEIYVLDPATLQLALLWRGRSPVATLGIVEGTSSTAVTGPASVNTASPR
;
A
#
# COMPACT_ATOMS: atom_id res chain seq x y z
N MET A 1 -25.03 23.46 -16.26
CA MET A 1 -24.07 22.35 -16.43
C MET A 1 -22.82 22.79 -17.19
N VAL A 2 -22.94 23.38 -18.39
CA VAL A 2 -21.79 23.90 -19.18
C VAL A 2 -20.96 24.95 -18.43
N LEU A 3 -21.61 25.91 -17.75
CA LEU A 3 -20.92 26.95 -16.97
C LEU A 3 -20.10 26.36 -15.79
N LEU A 4 -20.59 25.29 -15.16
CA LEU A 4 -19.90 24.62 -14.06
C LEU A 4 -18.67 23.85 -14.55
N LEU A 5 -18.79 23.19 -15.71
CA LEU A 5 -17.68 22.51 -16.38
C LEU A 5 -16.60 23.50 -16.85
N LEU A 6 -16.99 24.70 -17.30
CA LEU A 6 -16.07 25.77 -17.68
C LEU A 6 -15.31 26.33 -16.47
N VAL A 7 -15.96 26.48 -15.32
CA VAL A 7 -15.30 26.90 -14.06
C VAL A 7 -14.30 25.85 -13.58
N VAL A 8 -14.64 24.57 -13.68
CA VAL A 8 -13.72 23.46 -13.35
C VAL A 8 -12.55 23.38 -14.34
N ALA A 9 -12.80 23.60 -15.64
CA ALA A 9 -11.77 23.56 -16.67
C ALA A 9 -10.81 24.77 -16.65
N LEU A 10 -11.28 25.93 -16.16
CA LEU A 10 -10.48 27.15 -16.04
C LEU A 10 -9.76 27.26 -14.69
N HIS A 11 -10.04 26.38 -13.73
CA HIS A 11 -9.29 26.35 -12.48
C HIS A 11 -7.93 25.68 -12.70
N PRO A 12 -6.80 26.35 -12.39
CA PRO A 12 -5.51 25.71 -12.46
C PRO A 12 -5.56 24.50 -11.53
N ALA A 13 -5.39 23.31 -12.10
CA ALA A 13 -5.32 22.07 -11.35
C ALA A 13 -4.01 22.06 -10.53
N THR A 14 -4.01 22.78 -9.41
CA THR A 14 -3.03 22.58 -8.36
C THR A 14 -3.32 21.21 -7.80
N ALA A 15 -2.55 20.22 -8.23
CA ALA A 15 -2.56 18.88 -7.66
C ALA A 15 -2.05 19.00 -6.22
N SER A 16 -2.96 19.28 -5.29
CA SER A 16 -2.64 19.24 -3.86
C SER A 16 -2.31 17.80 -3.51
N ALA A 17 -1.13 17.56 -2.94
CA ALA A 17 -0.71 16.23 -2.47
C ALA A 17 -1.70 15.62 -1.46
N ASN A 18 -2.53 16.47 -0.86
CA ASN A 18 -3.53 16.13 0.15
C ASN A 18 -4.91 15.82 -0.45
N ALA A 19 -5.08 15.81 -1.77
CA ALA A 19 -6.37 15.56 -2.37
C ALA A 19 -6.82 14.10 -2.25
N GLY A 20 -5.99 13.16 -1.76
CA GLY A 20 -6.33 11.73 -1.72
C GLY A 20 -6.16 11.03 -3.07
N THR A 21 -6.40 9.72 -3.13
CA THR A 21 -6.15 8.92 -4.33
C THR A 21 -7.33 8.98 -5.32
N PRO A 22 -7.12 8.70 -6.62
CA PRO A 22 -8.22 8.59 -7.58
C PRO A 22 -9.30 7.60 -7.12
N LEU A 23 -8.89 6.53 -6.43
CA LEU A 23 -9.80 5.54 -5.88
C LEU A 23 -10.65 6.06 -4.71
N MET A 24 -10.08 6.91 -3.84
CA MET A 24 -10.84 7.59 -2.78
C MET A 24 -11.94 8.47 -3.39
N TRP A 25 -11.59 9.26 -4.40
CA TRP A 25 -12.57 10.08 -5.12
C TRP A 25 -13.60 9.23 -5.85
N ALA A 26 -13.17 8.17 -6.53
CA ALA A 26 -14.07 7.26 -7.23
C ALA A 26 -15.09 6.66 -6.25
N THR A 27 -14.64 6.24 -5.07
CA THR A 27 -15.51 5.76 -4.00
C THR A 27 -16.50 6.83 -3.55
N MET A 28 -16.03 8.06 -3.31
CA MET A 28 -16.91 9.15 -2.89
C MET A 28 -17.96 9.49 -3.97
N TRP A 29 -17.54 9.63 -5.23
CA TRP A 29 -18.43 9.89 -6.36
C TRP A 29 -19.45 8.76 -6.57
N HIS A 30 -19.00 7.52 -6.44
CA HIS A 30 -19.88 6.35 -6.50
C HIS A 30 -20.94 6.39 -5.39
N LEU A 31 -20.53 6.60 -4.14
CA LEU A 31 -21.45 6.63 -3.00
C LEU A 31 -22.49 7.74 -3.11
N VAL A 32 -22.08 8.94 -3.56
CA VAL A 32 -22.97 10.11 -3.63
C VAL A 32 -23.85 10.10 -4.88
N PHE A 33 -23.29 9.81 -6.05
CA PHE A 33 -23.99 9.93 -7.34
C PHE A 33 -24.07 8.62 -8.12
N GLY A 34 -23.05 7.77 -8.05
CA GLY A 34 -23.01 6.51 -8.79
C GLY A 34 -24.20 5.61 -8.47
N ASN A 35 -24.56 5.47 -7.18
CA ASN A 35 -25.72 4.69 -6.75
C ASN A 35 -27.04 5.15 -7.39
N LEU A 36 -27.22 6.46 -7.59
CA LEU A 36 -28.40 6.99 -8.29
C LEU A 36 -28.43 6.51 -9.75
N PHE A 37 -27.32 6.63 -10.47
CA PHE A 37 -27.23 6.22 -11.87
C PHE A 37 -27.36 4.71 -12.05
N ILE A 38 -26.74 3.93 -11.16
CA ILE A 38 -26.87 2.48 -11.13
C ILE A 38 -28.32 2.10 -10.88
N GLY A 39 -28.95 2.61 -9.83
CA GLY A 39 -30.36 2.34 -9.53
C GLY A 39 -31.32 2.71 -10.67
N LEU A 40 -31.05 3.81 -11.40
CA LEU A 40 -31.81 4.17 -12.60
C LEU A 40 -31.65 3.13 -13.73
N ALA A 41 -30.42 2.73 -14.03
CA ALA A 41 -30.11 1.75 -15.08
C ALA A 41 -30.69 0.37 -14.73
N GLU A 42 -30.55 -0.04 -13.48
CA GLU A 42 -31.11 -1.27 -12.94
C GLU A 42 -32.63 -1.30 -12.98
N GLY A 43 -33.29 -0.25 -12.49
CA GLY A 43 -34.74 -0.16 -12.51
C GLY A 43 -35.30 -0.11 -13.93
N TRP A 44 -34.58 0.53 -14.86
CA TRP A 44 -34.89 0.45 -16.30
C TRP A 44 -34.77 -0.98 -16.82
N LEU A 45 -33.63 -1.66 -16.59
CA LEU A 45 -33.37 -3.03 -17.02
C LEU A 45 -34.41 -4.00 -16.45
N LEU A 46 -34.73 -3.88 -15.17
CA LEU A 46 -35.77 -4.66 -14.48
C LEU A 46 -37.13 -4.49 -15.16
N SER A 47 -37.52 -3.25 -15.44
CA SER A 47 -38.80 -2.94 -16.08
C SER A 47 -38.89 -3.41 -17.53
N TRP A 48 -37.77 -3.35 -18.25
CA TRP A 48 -37.68 -3.79 -19.63
C TRP A 48 -37.71 -5.31 -19.73
N ALA A 49 -36.89 -6.02 -18.96
CA ALA A 49 -36.77 -7.47 -19.03
C ALA A 49 -37.96 -8.23 -18.41
N PHE A 50 -38.61 -7.66 -17.38
CA PHE A 50 -39.65 -8.36 -16.61
C PHE A 50 -41.02 -7.66 -16.63
N GLY A 51 -41.17 -6.56 -17.38
CA GLY A 51 -42.44 -5.85 -17.55
C GLY A 51 -42.99 -5.27 -16.24
N THR A 52 -42.15 -4.83 -15.32
CA THR A 52 -42.56 -4.10 -14.11
C THR A 52 -42.83 -2.63 -14.44
N ARG A 53 -43.52 -1.90 -13.54
CA ARG A 53 -43.80 -0.46 -13.75
C ARG A 53 -42.49 0.33 -13.71
N ARG A 54 -42.14 1.02 -14.81
CA ARG A 54 -40.83 1.67 -15.01
C ARG A 54 -40.45 2.62 -13.87
N GLY A 55 -41.28 3.63 -13.59
CA GLY A 55 -40.97 4.63 -12.55
C GLY A 55 -40.86 4.06 -11.15
N ALA A 56 -41.72 3.09 -10.80
CA ALA A 56 -41.65 2.40 -9.52
C ALA A 56 -40.37 1.54 -9.41
N SER A 57 -39.99 0.84 -10.48
CA SER A 57 -38.77 0.02 -10.52
C SER A 57 -37.51 0.88 -10.33
N MET A 58 -37.44 2.03 -11.02
CA MET A 58 -36.34 2.99 -10.85
C MET A 58 -36.25 3.51 -9.42
N LEU A 59 -37.36 3.98 -8.83
CA LEU A 59 -37.35 4.49 -7.46
C LEU A 59 -36.92 3.41 -6.46
N VAL A 60 -37.46 2.20 -6.60
CA VAL A 60 -37.14 1.07 -5.70
C VAL A 60 -35.68 0.67 -5.81
N MET A 61 -35.11 0.59 -7.01
CA MET A 61 -33.70 0.23 -7.18
C MET A 61 -32.75 1.33 -6.69
N ILE A 62 -33.09 2.61 -6.85
CA ILE A 62 -32.31 3.71 -6.24
C ILE A 62 -32.24 3.53 -4.72
N LEU A 63 -33.39 3.31 -4.06
CA LEU A 63 -33.44 3.10 -2.62
C LEU A 63 -32.65 1.84 -2.20
N ALA A 64 -32.77 0.76 -2.96
CA ALA A 64 -32.05 -0.49 -2.72
C ALA A 64 -30.53 -0.28 -2.76
N ASN A 65 -30.02 0.41 -3.79
CA ASN A 65 -28.58 0.68 -3.96
C ASN A 65 -27.99 1.53 -2.83
N TYR A 66 -28.66 2.62 -2.45
CA TYR A 66 -28.16 3.45 -1.34
C TYR A 66 -28.16 2.66 -0.04
N LEU A 67 -29.24 1.91 0.24
CA LEU A 67 -29.29 1.10 1.46
C LEU A 67 -28.20 0.02 1.45
N SER A 68 -28.03 -0.71 0.35
CA SER A 68 -27.04 -1.78 0.23
C SER A 68 -25.62 -1.24 0.30
N ALA A 69 -25.34 -0.06 -0.26
CA ALA A 69 -24.03 0.57 -0.18
C ALA A 69 -23.66 0.94 1.26
N TRP A 70 -24.56 1.59 2.01
CA TRP A 70 -24.29 1.97 3.40
C TRP A 70 -24.17 0.77 4.33
N LEU A 71 -25.07 -0.21 4.20
CA LEU A 71 -24.98 -1.45 4.96
C LEU A 71 -23.74 -2.26 4.55
N GLY A 72 -23.39 -2.29 3.27
CA GLY A 72 -22.21 -2.93 2.74
C GLY A 72 -20.93 -2.35 3.34
N VAL A 73 -20.80 -1.03 3.43
CA VAL A 73 -19.69 -0.36 4.12
C VAL A 73 -19.63 -0.78 5.59
N GLY A 74 -20.76 -0.83 6.29
CA GLY A 74 -20.82 -1.25 7.70
C GLY A 74 -20.46 -2.73 7.91
N ILE A 75 -20.94 -3.63 7.06
CA ILE A 75 -20.68 -5.06 7.16
C ILE A 75 -19.24 -5.37 6.77
N LEU A 76 -18.82 -4.90 5.60
CA LEU A 76 -17.54 -5.26 5.00
C LEU A 76 -16.37 -4.43 5.51
N GLY A 77 -16.61 -3.23 6.03
CA GLY A 77 -15.57 -2.39 6.63
C GLY A 77 -14.91 -3.00 7.87
N ASN A 78 -15.55 -4.02 8.46
CA ASN A 78 -14.99 -4.78 9.58
C ASN A 78 -14.13 -5.97 9.14
N PHE A 79 -14.14 -6.33 7.85
CA PHE A 79 -13.30 -7.41 7.34
C PHE A 79 -11.90 -6.86 7.09
N ARG A 80 -10.94 -7.34 7.87
CA ARG A 80 -9.52 -7.07 7.66
C ARG A 80 -8.95 -8.12 6.72
N ALA A 81 -8.03 -7.70 5.86
CA ALA A 81 -7.24 -8.63 5.08
C ALA A 81 -6.45 -9.55 6.04
N PRO A 82 -6.19 -10.81 5.66
CA PRO A 82 -5.35 -11.68 6.46
C PRO A 82 -3.92 -11.11 6.49
N ASP A 83 -3.36 -11.04 7.69
CA ASP A 83 -1.95 -10.71 7.90
C ASP A 83 -1.13 -12.01 8.00
N PRO A 84 -0.04 -12.16 7.22
CA PRO A 84 0.54 -11.19 6.28
C PRO A 84 -0.13 -11.13 4.91
N LEU A 85 -0.30 -9.91 4.39
CA LEU A 85 -0.81 -9.70 3.04
C LEU A 85 0.33 -9.65 2.01
N SER A 86 0.68 -10.84 1.51
CA SER A 86 1.59 -11.00 0.38
C SER A 86 0.96 -10.54 -0.95
N LEU A 87 1.76 -10.15 -1.94
CA LEU A 87 1.20 -9.76 -3.25
C LEU A 87 0.35 -10.85 -3.97
N PRO A 88 0.61 -12.18 -3.89
CA PRO A 88 -0.33 -13.18 -4.40
C PRO A 88 -1.60 -13.29 -3.53
N SER A 89 -1.48 -13.30 -2.20
CA SER A 89 -2.64 -13.38 -1.30
C SER A 89 -3.51 -12.12 -1.39
N ALA A 90 -2.94 -10.98 -1.76
CA ALA A 90 -3.68 -9.75 -2.05
C ALA A 90 -4.64 -9.92 -3.23
N VAL A 91 -4.21 -10.53 -4.34
CA VAL A 91 -5.12 -10.76 -5.48
C VAL A 91 -6.22 -11.76 -5.12
N GLN A 92 -5.88 -12.80 -4.37
CA GLN A 92 -6.87 -13.75 -3.87
C GLN A 92 -7.89 -13.05 -2.95
N TRP A 93 -7.43 -12.22 -2.01
CA TRP A 93 -8.30 -11.47 -1.11
C TRP A 93 -9.19 -10.48 -1.88
N LEU A 94 -8.66 -9.83 -2.91
CA LEU A 94 -9.44 -8.97 -3.81
C LEU A 94 -10.60 -9.76 -4.45
N CYS A 95 -10.33 -10.95 -4.99
CA CYS A 95 -11.36 -11.81 -5.55
C CYS A 95 -12.42 -12.23 -4.51
N ILE A 96 -11.99 -12.58 -3.29
CA ILE A 96 -12.88 -12.94 -2.18
C ILE A 96 -13.77 -11.75 -1.81
N MET A 97 -13.22 -10.54 -1.71
CA MET A 97 -13.96 -9.33 -1.35
C MET A 97 -14.94 -8.92 -2.46
N VAL A 98 -14.56 -9.02 -3.74
CA VAL A 98 -15.48 -8.79 -4.87
C VAL A 98 -16.62 -9.83 -4.88
N GLY A 99 -16.32 -11.10 -4.60
CA GLY A 99 -17.35 -12.13 -4.48
C GLY A 99 -18.29 -11.89 -3.29
N SER A 100 -17.72 -11.56 -2.13
CA SER A 100 -18.47 -11.31 -0.89
C SER A 100 -19.37 -10.08 -1.02
N THR A 101 -18.85 -8.98 -1.58
CA THR A 101 -19.65 -7.78 -1.87
C THR A 101 -20.83 -8.11 -2.77
N TYR A 102 -20.61 -8.85 -3.86
CA TYR A 102 -21.66 -9.26 -4.78
C TYR A 102 -22.78 -10.05 -4.08
N VAL A 103 -22.41 -11.02 -3.26
CA VAL A 103 -23.37 -11.83 -2.49
C VAL A 103 -24.14 -10.98 -1.48
N VAL A 104 -23.45 -10.09 -0.76
CA VAL A 104 -24.09 -9.18 0.20
C VAL A 104 -25.07 -8.24 -0.52
N THR A 105 -24.68 -7.65 -1.65
CA THR A 105 -25.58 -6.81 -2.45
C THR A 105 -26.82 -7.59 -2.90
N LEU A 106 -26.65 -8.80 -3.44
CA LEU A 106 -27.77 -9.66 -3.83
C LEU A 106 -28.73 -9.92 -2.66
N ALA A 107 -28.20 -10.23 -1.47
CA ALA A 107 -29.01 -10.52 -0.29
C ALA A 107 -29.77 -9.28 0.21
N LEU A 108 -29.11 -8.12 0.24
CA LEU A 108 -29.68 -6.87 0.73
C LEU A 108 -30.71 -6.28 -0.24
N GLU A 109 -30.50 -6.41 -1.55
CA GLU A 109 -31.37 -5.81 -2.56
C GLU A 109 -32.50 -6.73 -3.04
N TRP A 110 -32.36 -8.05 -2.88
CA TRP A 110 -33.40 -9.00 -3.26
C TRP A 110 -34.80 -8.69 -2.68
N PRO A 111 -34.97 -8.26 -1.41
CA PRO A 111 -36.28 -7.87 -0.87
C PRO A 111 -36.98 -6.77 -1.68
N PHE A 112 -36.22 -5.80 -2.19
CA PHE A 112 -36.73 -4.70 -3.02
C PHE A 112 -37.19 -5.20 -4.38
N VAL A 113 -36.38 -6.05 -5.03
CA VAL A 113 -36.74 -6.70 -6.29
C VAL A 113 -37.96 -7.61 -6.09
N ALA A 114 -37.98 -8.41 -5.04
CA ALA A 114 -39.10 -9.31 -4.70
C ALA A 114 -40.41 -8.55 -4.50
N TRP A 115 -40.37 -7.38 -3.86
CA TRP A 115 -41.54 -6.53 -3.69
C TRP A 115 -42.18 -6.12 -5.03
N MET A 116 -41.38 -5.87 -6.06
CA MET A 116 -41.86 -5.53 -7.41
C MET A 116 -42.61 -6.66 -8.13
N PHE A 117 -42.40 -7.91 -7.69
CA PHE A 117 -43.11 -9.08 -8.23
C PHE A 117 -44.28 -9.55 -7.37
N ARG A 118 -44.55 -8.91 -6.22
CA ARG A 118 -45.62 -9.32 -5.31
C ARG A 118 -46.97 -9.38 -6.04
N GLY A 119 -47.67 -10.50 -5.89
CA GLY A 119 -48.96 -10.75 -6.54
C GLY A 119 -48.88 -11.30 -7.97
N ARG A 120 -47.68 -11.48 -8.54
CA ARG A 120 -47.51 -12.17 -9.84
C ARG A 120 -47.35 -13.68 -9.65
N PRO A 121 -47.80 -14.51 -10.61
CA PRO A 121 -47.50 -15.94 -10.59
C PRO A 121 -45.99 -16.16 -10.74
N GLN A 122 -45.46 -17.12 -9.97
CA GLN A 122 -44.03 -17.46 -9.91
C GLN A 122 -43.14 -16.28 -9.45
N TRP A 123 -43.66 -15.39 -8.59
CA TRP A 123 -42.95 -14.19 -8.16
C TRP A 123 -41.56 -14.47 -7.59
N PHE A 124 -41.39 -15.55 -6.81
CA PHE A 124 -40.12 -15.90 -6.18
C PHE A 124 -39.03 -16.27 -7.20
N GLY A 125 -39.33 -17.18 -8.13
CA GLY A 125 -38.37 -17.55 -9.17
C GLY A 125 -38.04 -16.38 -10.11
N LYS A 126 -39.02 -15.52 -10.40
CA LYS A 126 -38.81 -14.30 -11.19
C LYS A 126 -37.96 -13.27 -10.43
N SER A 127 -38.17 -13.06 -9.13
CA SER A 127 -37.41 -12.09 -8.35
C SER A 127 -35.95 -12.50 -8.19
N ILE A 128 -35.65 -13.79 -8.02
CA ILE A 128 -34.26 -14.28 -7.98
C ILE A 128 -33.56 -14.04 -9.32
N ARG A 129 -34.18 -14.45 -10.44
CA ARG A 129 -33.60 -14.24 -11.79
C ARG A 129 -33.40 -12.76 -12.11
N ALA A 130 -34.37 -11.93 -11.72
CA ALA A 130 -34.30 -10.49 -11.88
C ALA A 130 -33.18 -9.88 -11.04
N SER A 131 -33.05 -10.27 -9.77
CA SER A 131 -31.97 -9.81 -8.90
C SER A 131 -30.60 -10.18 -9.46
N LEU A 132 -30.42 -11.44 -9.87
CA LEU A 132 -29.17 -11.89 -10.50
C LEU A 132 -28.83 -11.11 -11.77
N LEU A 133 -29.80 -10.89 -12.68
CA LEU A 133 -29.56 -10.14 -13.91
C LEU A 133 -29.13 -8.71 -13.63
N VAL A 134 -29.90 -8.02 -12.79
CA VAL A 134 -29.73 -6.60 -12.49
C VAL A 134 -28.42 -6.36 -11.73
N GLN A 135 -28.14 -7.15 -10.70
CA GLN A 135 -26.90 -7.01 -9.92
C GLN A 135 -25.65 -7.39 -10.73
N THR A 136 -25.73 -8.40 -11.59
CA THR A 136 -24.60 -8.76 -12.46
C THR A 136 -24.27 -7.62 -13.41
N PHE A 137 -25.29 -6.97 -13.98
CA PHE A 137 -25.09 -5.81 -14.85
C PHE A 137 -24.39 -4.67 -14.10
N SER A 138 -24.85 -4.33 -12.90
CA SER A 138 -24.24 -3.26 -12.08
C SER A 138 -22.82 -3.60 -11.64
N TYR A 139 -22.54 -4.85 -11.29
CA TYR A 139 -21.19 -5.27 -10.92
C TYR A 139 -20.22 -5.22 -12.10
N VAL A 140 -20.66 -5.48 -13.33
CA VAL A 140 -19.81 -5.27 -14.52
C VAL A 140 -19.45 -3.78 -14.65
N LEU A 141 -20.42 -2.88 -14.45
CA LEU A 141 -20.17 -1.44 -14.49
C LEU A 141 -19.24 -0.99 -13.35
N LEU A 142 -19.45 -1.47 -12.13
CA LEU A 142 -18.62 -1.18 -10.98
C LEU A 142 -17.21 -1.72 -11.13
N PHE A 143 -17.06 -2.94 -11.66
CA PHE A 143 -15.76 -3.54 -11.92
C PHE A 143 -14.98 -2.71 -12.96
N ALA A 144 -15.63 -2.26 -14.03
CA ALA A 144 -15.01 -1.37 -15.01
C ALA A 144 -14.64 0.00 -14.39
N TYR A 145 -15.54 0.58 -13.60
CA TYR A 145 -15.33 1.87 -12.94
C TYR A 145 -14.16 1.84 -11.96
N TYR A 146 -14.18 0.90 -11.00
CA TYR A 146 -13.11 0.74 -10.02
C TYR A 146 -11.82 0.19 -10.63
N GLY A 147 -11.91 -0.64 -11.66
CA GLY A 147 -10.75 -1.10 -12.42
C GLY A 147 -10.03 0.04 -13.15
N SER A 148 -10.76 1.06 -13.59
CA SER A 148 -10.19 2.27 -14.21
C SER A 148 -9.59 3.25 -13.20
N ALA A 149 -10.13 3.31 -11.99
CA ALA A 149 -9.65 4.19 -10.92
C ALA A 149 -8.54 3.57 -10.06
N GLY A 150 -8.52 2.23 -9.97
CA GLY A 150 -7.53 1.47 -9.23
C GLY A 150 -6.21 1.32 -9.98
N HIS A 151 -5.23 0.75 -9.29
CA HIS A 151 -3.91 0.49 -9.83
C HIS A 151 -3.52 -0.96 -9.57
N LEU A 152 -3.35 -1.74 -10.64
CA LEU A 152 -2.89 -3.14 -10.59
C LEU A 152 -1.56 -3.33 -11.33
N SER A 153 -0.85 -2.25 -11.67
CA SER A 153 0.34 -2.31 -12.52
C SER A 153 1.49 -3.07 -11.86
N LEU A 154 1.59 -3.04 -10.53
CA LEU A 154 2.58 -3.85 -9.81
C LEU A 154 2.36 -5.34 -10.05
N TYR A 155 1.11 -5.80 -10.10
CA TYR A 155 0.80 -7.22 -10.35
C TYR A 155 0.83 -7.58 -11.84
N THR A 156 0.30 -6.71 -12.71
CA THR A 156 0.07 -7.02 -14.13
C THR A 156 1.24 -6.71 -15.04
N ARG A 157 2.19 -5.86 -14.62
CA ARG A 157 3.35 -5.46 -15.44
C ARG A 157 4.68 -5.97 -14.92
N THR A 158 4.69 -6.68 -13.79
CA THR A 158 5.90 -7.33 -13.30
C THR A 158 5.86 -8.81 -13.57
N GLU A 159 7.03 -9.38 -13.82
CA GLU A 159 7.20 -10.83 -13.87
C GLU A 159 7.77 -11.29 -12.54
N ARG A 160 7.06 -12.18 -11.85
CA ARG A 160 7.53 -12.71 -10.57
C ARG A 160 8.50 -13.85 -10.83
N VAL A 161 9.70 -13.72 -10.29
CA VAL A 161 10.77 -14.72 -10.45
C VAL A 161 11.35 -15.08 -9.09
N ASP A 162 12.06 -16.21 -9.05
CA ASP A 162 12.83 -16.61 -7.86
C ASP A 162 13.98 -15.62 -7.60
N ALA A 163 14.30 -15.35 -6.34
CA ALA A 163 15.42 -14.47 -5.97
C ALA A 163 16.75 -14.93 -6.58
N LYS A 164 16.94 -16.24 -6.79
CA LYS A 164 18.13 -16.82 -7.43
C LYS A 164 18.28 -16.45 -8.91
N ALA A 165 17.21 -15.97 -9.56
CA ALA A 165 17.29 -15.46 -10.93
C ALA A 165 17.98 -14.09 -11.00
N PHE A 166 18.15 -13.40 -9.86
CA PHE A 166 18.83 -12.12 -9.80
C PHE A 166 20.33 -12.29 -9.53
N THR A 167 21.14 -11.56 -10.30
CA THR A 167 22.52 -11.25 -9.89
C THR A 167 22.49 -10.06 -8.94
N LEU A 168 22.64 -10.35 -7.64
CA LEU A 168 22.63 -9.36 -6.57
C LEU A 168 24.06 -8.98 -6.14
N PRO A 169 24.32 -7.71 -5.78
CA PRO A 169 25.66 -7.27 -5.37
C PRO A 169 26.07 -7.91 -4.04
N GLU A 170 27.23 -8.58 -4.03
CA GLU A 170 27.74 -9.33 -2.88
C GLU A 170 28.19 -8.44 -1.73
N GLN A 171 28.60 -7.21 -2.05
CA GLN A 171 29.02 -6.22 -1.07
C GLN A 171 27.87 -5.55 -0.34
N VAL A 172 26.60 -5.85 -0.64
CA VAL A 172 25.47 -5.19 0.02
C VAL A 172 25.01 -6.02 1.23
N MET A 173 24.95 -5.36 2.38
CA MET A 173 24.30 -5.87 3.59
C MET A 173 22.96 -5.17 3.78
N VAL A 174 21.95 -5.90 4.24
CA VAL A 174 20.63 -5.35 4.54
C VAL A 174 20.30 -5.59 6.00
N TYR A 175 19.97 -4.52 6.70
CA TYR A 175 19.39 -4.53 8.05
C TYR A 175 17.88 -4.43 7.94
N TYR A 176 17.15 -5.19 8.73
CA TYR A 176 15.69 -5.16 8.74
C TYR A 176 15.14 -5.62 10.09
N ILE A 177 13.89 -5.26 10.37
CA ILE A 177 13.15 -5.79 11.51
C ILE A 177 12.43 -7.05 11.04
N SER A 178 12.70 -8.18 11.71
CA SER A 178 12.05 -9.46 11.43
C SER A 178 10.57 -9.41 11.80
N CYS A 179 9.72 -9.98 10.94
CA CYS A 179 8.29 -10.12 11.22
C CYS A 179 7.98 -11.29 12.16
N ASP A 180 8.94 -12.19 12.40
CA ASP A 180 8.71 -13.40 13.19
C ASP A 180 8.86 -13.14 14.71
N ASP A 181 9.82 -12.29 15.09
CA ASP A 181 10.14 -11.98 16.50
C ASP A 181 10.27 -10.47 16.79
N GLY A 182 10.18 -9.60 15.77
CA GLY A 182 10.33 -8.16 15.96
C GLY A 182 11.77 -7.70 16.22
N ASP A 183 12.75 -8.58 16.08
CA ASP A 183 14.16 -8.27 16.32
C ASP A 183 14.86 -7.76 15.07
N ILE A 184 16.02 -7.13 15.25
CA ILE A 184 16.81 -6.62 14.14
C ILE A 184 17.79 -7.69 13.67
N TYR A 185 17.74 -7.97 12.37
CA TYR A 185 18.66 -8.87 11.70
C TYR A 185 19.46 -8.11 10.64
N ARG A 186 20.62 -8.65 10.32
CA ARG A 186 21.39 -8.28 9.12
C ARG A 186 21.65 -9.51 8.27
N ARG A 187 21.72 -9.31 6.95
CA ARG A 187 22.01 -10.38 6.00
C ARG A 187 22.73 -9.82 4.78
N PRO A 188 23.69 -10.56 4.17
CA PRO A 188 24.18 -10.21 2.84
C PRO A 188 23.05 -10.36 1.82
N LEU A 189 22.94 -9.41 0.89
CA LEU A 189 21.83 -9.36 -0.08
C LEU A 189 21.85 -10.55 -1.05
N SER A 190 23.04 -10.99 -1.46
CA SER A 190 23.23 -12.04 -2.46
C SER A 190 22.99 -13.44 -1.91
N HIS A 191 23.49 -13.76 -0.71
CA HIS A 191 23.38 -15.08 -0.09
C HIS A 191 23.81 -15.05 1.39
N GLY A 192 23.41 -16.07 2.15
CA GLY A 192 23.79 -16.24 3.56
C GLY A 192 22.56 -16.33 4.47
N GLU A 193 22.76 -16.73 5.73
CA GLU A 193 21.70 -16.76 6.74
C GLU A 193 21.59 -15.40 7.44
N PRO A 194 20.39 -15.00 7.90
CA PRO A 194 20.24 -13.78 8.68
C PRO A 194 20.94 -13.92 10.04
N ILE A 195 21.62 -12.87 10.45
CA ILE A 195 22.33 -12.77 11.73
C ILE A 195 21.58 -11.78 12.61
N LYS A 196 21.10 -12.22 13.78
CA LYS A 196 20.48 -11.33 14.77
C LYS A 196 21.53 -10.31 15.26
N VAL A 197 21.17 -9.04 15.18
CA VAL A 197 22.02 -7.90 15.58
C VAL A 197 21.60 -7.37 16.94
N MET A 198 20.29 -7.30 17.20
CA MET A 198 19.73 -6.69 18.39
C MET A 198 18.36 -7.27 18.69
N GLU A 199 18.11 -7.56 19.97
CA GLU A 199 16.78 -7.83 20.50
C GLU A 199 16.03 -6.52 20.64
N LEU A 200 15.03 -6.32 19.79
CA LEU A 200 14.20 -5.11 19.75
C LEU A 200 12.78 -5.40 20.22
N ASN A 201 12.27 -6.62 20.02
CA ASN A 201 10.90 -7.04 20.34
C ASN A 201 9.84 -6.08 19.77
N SER A 202 10.07 -5.60 18.55
CA SER A 202 9.20 -4.61 17.90
C SER A 202 7.85 -5.23 17.51
N THR A 203 6.77 -4.65 18.03
CA THR A 203 5.39 -5.12 17.80
C THR A 203 4.58 -4.16 16.92
N SER A 204 5.04 -2.93 16.74
CA SER A 204 4.30 -1.90 16.00
C SER A 204 4.66 -1.91 14.51
N GLU A 205 3.65 -1.76 13.65
CA GLU A 205 3.83 -1.58 12.20
C GLU A 205 4.51 -0.25 11.85
N GLN A 206 4.50 0.72 12.77
CA GLN A 206 5.13 2.03 12.58
C GLN A 206 6.62 2.02 12.96
N ASP A 207 7.10 0.96 13.62
CA ASP A 207 8.51 0.84 13.98
C ASP A 207 9.35 0.62 12.73
N HIS A 208 10.43 1.39 12.60
CA HIS A 208 11.26 1.31 11.40
C HIS A 208 12.72 1.67 11.63
N LEU A 209 13.55 1.15 10.74
CA LEU A 209 14.97 1.45 10.68
C LEU A 209 15.21 2.58 9.70
N PHE A 210 16.15 3.44 10.05
CA PHE A 210 16.65 4.49 9.17
C PHE A 210 18.10 4.81 9.52
N ILE A 211 18.76 5.58 8.65
CA ILE A 211 20.11 6.07 8.89
C ILE A 211 20.05 7.58 9.13
N ARG A 212 20.77 8.07 10.15
CA ARG A 212 20.94 9.50 10.43
C ARG A 212 22.42 9.87 10.63
N ASN A 213 22.75 11.14 10.46
CA ASN A 213 24.10 11.63 10.75
C ASN A 213 24.45 11.37 12.22
N ASN A 214 25.67 10.94 12.47
CA ASN A 214 26.18 10.82 13.83
C ASN A 214 26.47 12.24 14.38
N ASN A 215 25.90 12.55 15.54
CA ASN A 215 26.00 13.87 16.16
C ASN A 215 27.43 14.21 16.62
N GLU A 216 28.20 13.19 17.02
CA GLU A 216 29.58 13.35 17.49
C GLU A 216 30.58 13.34 16.33
N ARG A 217 30.25 12.63 15.24
CA ARG A 217 31.11 12.43 14.08
C ARG A 217 30.32 12.67 12.78
N PRO A 218 30.19 13.93 12.33
CA PRO A 218 29.34 14.28 11.17
C PRO A 218 29.71 13.61 9.83
N ALA A 219 30.89 13.01 9.72
CA ALA A 219 31.32 12.23 8.55
C ALA A 219 30.86 10.75 8.59
N GLU A 220 30.25 10.34 9.70
CA GLU A 220 29.77 9.00 9.99
C GLU A 220 28.26 9.03 10.24
N TRP A 221 27.64 7.86 10.18
CA TRP A 221 26.20 7.68 10.29
C TRP A 221 25.87 6.64 11.35
N ASP A 222 24.67 6.75 11.91
CA ASP A 222 24.11 5.77 12.83
C ASP A 222 22.90 5.10 12.17
N LEU A 223 22.85 3.77 12.26
CA LEU A 223 21.64 2.99 12.03
C LEU A 223 20.79 3.05 13.29
N VAL A 224 19.56 3.50 13.16
CA VAL A 224 18.66 3.77 14.28
C VAL A 224 17.32 3.11 14.03
N ALA A 225 16.79 2.46 15.06
CA ALA A 225 15.39 2.06 15.11
C ALA A 225 14.57 3.19 15.74
N ARG A 226 13.53 3.63 15.05
CA ARG A 226 12.48 4.48 15.61
C ARG A 226 11.34 3.61 16.08
N LEU A 227 10.98 3.73 17.35
CA LEU A 227 9.88 3.01 17.97
C LEU A 227 8.71 3.95 18.26
N GLU A 228 7.53 3.61 17.74
CA GLU A 228 6.31 4.37 17.93
C GLU A 228 5.36 3.64 18.88
N HIS A 229 5.44 3.99 20.16
CA HIS A 229 4.61 3.39 21.22
C HIS A 229 3.14 3.85 21.19
N SER A 230 2.91 5.12 20.86
CA SER A 230 1.59 5.74 20.81
C SER A 230 1.63 7.02 19.97
N PRO A 231 0.55 7.39 19.26
CA PRO A 231 0.45 8.65 18.53
C PRO A 231 0.68 9.90 19.38
N THR A 232 0.50 9.80 20.70
CA THR A 232 0.65 10.93 21.64
C THR A 232 2.02 11.03 22.26
N ASN A 233 2.84 9.98 22.20
CA ASN A 233 4.15 9.95 22.83
C ASN A 233 5.24 10.27 21.80
N PRO A 234 6.31 10.97 22.20
CA PRO A 234 7.45 11.12 21.32
C PRO A 234 8.03 9.74 20.96
N PRO A 235 8.51 9.56 19.73
CA PRO A 235 9.14 8.31 19.33
C PRO A 235 10.42 8.06 20.13
N GLU A 236 10.69 6.79 20.43
CA GLU A 236 11.96 6.36 21.02
C GLU A 236 12.95 6.02 19.91
N PHE A 237 14.22 6.40 20.09
CA PHE A 237 15.28 6.15 19.13
C PHE A 237 16.35 5.24 19.73
N VAL A 238 16.50 4.05 19.17
CA VAL A 238 17.48 3.05 19.61
C VAL A 238 18.59 2.94 18.57
N THR A 239 19.82 3.28 18.96
CA THR A 239 20.98 3.11 18.08
C THR A 239 21.33 1.64 17.94
N VAL A 240 21.22 1.12 16.72
CA VAL A 240 21.46 -0.28 16.37
C VAL A 240 22.94 -0.52 16.06
N ALA A 241 23.51 0.38 15.27
CA ALA A 241 24.93 0.39 14.93
C ALA A 241 25.37 1.84 14.73
N SER A 242 26.52 2.20 15.29
CA SER A 242 27.09 3.54 15.17
C SER A 242 28.32 3.54 14.26
N ASN A 243 28.76 4.74 13.88
CA ASN A 243 30.03 4.99 13.18
C ASN A 243 30.11 4.35 11.77
N ILE A 244 28.98 4.28 11.05
CA ILE A 244 28.90 3.80 9.67
C ILE A 244 29.55 4.85 8.75
N LYS A 245 30.55 4.45 7.95
CA LYS A 245 31.25 5.39 7.06
C LYS A 245 30.32 5.93 5.96
N SER A 246 30.47 7.20 5.60
CA SER A 246 29.57 7.93 4.68
C SER A 246 29.50 7.45 3.22
N GLY A 247 30.48 6.65 2.75
CA GLY A 247 30.44 6.01 1.43
C GLY A 247 29.59 4.74 1.37
N VAL A 248 28.98 4.34 2.49
CA VAL A 248 28.33 3.04 2.69
C VAL A 248 26.80 3.15 2.83
N ALA A 249 26.27 4.35 3.13
CA ALA A 249 24.86 4.59 3.42
C ALA A 249 24.12 5.29 2.24
N PRO A 250 22.79 5.11 2.10
CA PRO A 250 21.97 5.90 1.18
C PRO A 250 21.99 7.37 1.64
N GLY A 251 22.18 8.34 0.73
CA GLY A 251 22.59 9.67 1.18
C GLY A 251 22.18 10.87 0.34
N LEU A 252 21.28 10.78 -0.65
CA LEU A 252 20.91 11.97 -1.43
C LEU A 252 19.99 12.91 -0.64
N LYS A 253 18.98 12.37 0.07
CA LYS A 253 18.05 13.17 0.89
C LYS A 253 18.71 13.77 2.13
N ALA A 254 19.50 12.97 2.83
CA ALA A 254 20.18 13.40 4.05
C ALA A 254 21.29 14.44 3.77
N ARG A 255 21.96 14.36 2.62
CA ARG A 255 22.99 15.35 2.21
C ARG A 255 22.37 16.67 1.73
N ALA A 256 21.20 16.65 1.10
CA ALA A 256 20.61 17.83 0.46
C ALA A 256 19.87 18.76 1.43
N ALA A 257 19.29 18.25 2.53
CA ALA A 257 18.33 19.02 3.29
C ALA A 257 18.93 19.88 4.42
N GLY A 258 20.08 19.52 5.00
CA GLY A 258 20.57 20.12 6.25
C GLY A 258 19.58 20.01 7.44
N ALA A 259 18.43 19.41 7.20
CA ALA A 259 17.38 19.15 8.16
C ALA A 259 17.63 17.78 8.79
N PRO A 260 17.48 17.66 10.13
CA PRO A 260 17.57 16.37 10.78
C PRO A 260 16.48 15.47 10.20
N LEU A 261 16.90 14.30 9.68
CA LEU A 261 15.96 13.20 9.45
C LEU A 261 15.44 12.80 10.83
N ASP A 262 14.15 13.04 11.09
CA ASP A 262 13.51 12.52 12.30
C ASP A 262 13.23 11.02 12.16
N GLY A 263 13.54 10.45 10.99
CA GLY A 263 13.22 9.07 10.65
C GLY A 263 11.72 8.95 10.64
N SER A 264 11.01 9.81 9.92
CA SER A 264 9.58 9.60 9.73
C SER A 264 9.38 8.59 8.61
N ILE A 265 8.30 7.82 8.65
CA ILE A 265 7.88 7.03 7.48
C ILE A 265 7.71 7.91 6.23
N TRP A 266 7.46 9.21 6.42
CA TRP A 266 7.38 10.20 5.34
C TRP A 266 8.73 10.45 4.65
N ASP A 267 9.86 10.18 5.31
CA ASP A 267 11.20 10.28 4.70
C ASP A 267 11.39 9.25 3.58
N SER A 268 10.60 8.16 3.61
CA SER A 268 10.59 7.14 2.56
C SER A 268 9.87 7.54 1.28
N VAL A 269 9.27 8.75 1.20
CA VAL A 269 8.51 9.26 0.04
C VAL A 269 9.37 10.16 -0.84
N GLY A 270 9.24 10.05 -2.16
CA GLY A 270 9.92 10.93 -3.11
C GLY A 270 11.07 10.23 -3.83
N GLU A 271 12.13 10.96 -4.16
CA GLU A 271 13.30 10.37 -4.84
C GLU A 271 13.98 9.31 -3.97
N ILE A 272 14.38 8.21 -4.61
CA ILE A 272 15.01 7.08 -3.94
C ILE A 272 16.52 7.33 -3.86
N ASP A 273 17.07 7.09 -2.68
CA ASP A 273 18.51 7.21 -2.46
C ASP A 273 19.28 6.11 -3.21
N ARG A 274 20.43 6.49 -3.74
CA ARG A 274 21.40 5.57 -4.33
C ARG A 274 22.36 5.07 -3.27
N LEU A 275 22.59 3.77 -3.26
CA LEU A 275 23.53 3.14 -2.37
C LEU A 275 24.97 3.30 -2.89
N GLY A 276 25.78 4.06 -2.15
CA GLY A 276 27.17 4.36 -2.46
C GLY A 276 27.35 5.40 -3.58
N ASP A 277 28.60 5.82 -3.78
CA ASP A 277 28.98 6.78 -4.82
C ASP A 277 29.23 6.10 -6.19
N GLY A 278 28.50 5.02 -6.46
CA GLY A 278 28.68 4.16 -7.63
C GLY A 278 28.55 4.89 -8.97
N ALA A 279 28.93 4.18 -10.04
CA ALA A 279 28.91 4.69 -11.41
C ALA A 279 27.58 5.40 -11.75
N PRO A 280 27.63 6.48 -12.56
CA PRO A 280 26.44 7.23 -12.93
C PRO A 280 25.38 6.28 -13.51
N SER A 281 24.20 6.29 -12.89
CA SER A 281 23.05 5.52 -13.37
C SER A 281 22.13 6.40 -14.21
N PRO A 282 21.67 5.91 -15.38
CA PRO A 282 20.68 6.60 -16.19
C PRO A 282 19.28 6.54 -15.58
N TRP A 283 19.06 5.68 -14.58
CA TRP A 283 17.78 5.51 -13.92
C TRP A 283 17.61 6.45 -12.73
N THR A 284 16.44 7.08 -12.64
CA THR A 284 15.96 7.78 -11.46
C THR A 284 14.69 7.11 -10.96
N PHE A 285 14.62 6.83 -9.67
CA PHE A 285 13.47 6.17 -9.06
C PHE A 285 12.80 7.07 -8.03
N ARG A 286 11.48 6.90 -7.88
CA ARG A 286 10.70 7.62 -6.89
C ARG A 286 9.62 6.74 -6.28
N THR A 287 9.41 6.87 -4.98
CA THR A 287 8.26 6.32 -4.24
C THR A 287 7.17 7.38 -4.05
N GLY A 288 5.94 6.89 -4.01
CA GLY A 288 4.76 7.70 -3.79
C GLY A 288 4.32 7.79 -2.33
N TYR A 289 3.68 8.90 -1.98
CA TYR A 289 3.04 9.05 -0.66
C TYR A 289 1.92 8.01 -0.47
N TRP A 290 1.00 7.94 -1.44
CA TRP A 290 -0.12 7.00 -1.45
C TRP A 290 0.27 5.66 -2.09
N PRO A 291 -0.40 4.54 -1.72
CA PRO A 291 -0.22 3.25 -2.40
C PRO A 291 -0.46 3.33 -3.90
N ALA A 292 -1.46 4.10 -4.35
CA ALA A 292 -1.67 4.43 -5.76
C ALA A 292 -0.42 4.97 -6.47
N ALA A 293 0.36 5.83 -5.79
CA ALA A 293 1.53 6.44 -6.37
C ALA A 293 2.67 5.43 -6.55
N GLY A 294 2.82 4.48 -5.62
CA GLY A 294 3.64 3.28 -5.77
C GLY A 294 5.12 3.57 -6.02
N LEU A 295 5.74 2.75 -6.87
CA LEU A 295 7.14 2.90 -7.31
C LEU A 295 7.18 3.35 -8.77
N SER A 296 8.02 4.32 -9.09
CA SER A 296 8.22 4.80 -10.46
C SER A 296 9.69 4.85 -10.83
N GLY A 297 9.99 4.57 -12.10
CA GLY A 297 11.32 4.63 -12.67
C GLY A 297 11.31 5.39 -13.98
N SER A 298 12.34 6.22 -14.18
CA SER A 298 12.59 6.94 -15.44
C SER A 298 14.05 6.77 -15.82
N ASN A 299 14.30 6.30 -17.04
CA ASN A 299 15.63 6.22 -17.62
C ASN A 299 15.85 7.43 -18.52
N LYS A 300 16.85 8.27 -18.20
CA LYS A 300 17.10 9.54 -18.91
C LYS A 300 17.66 9.35 -20.32
N GLU A 301 18.41 8.28 -20.56
CA GLU A 301 19.06 8.00 -21.84
C GLU A 301 18.09 7.42 -22.87
N THR A 302 17.27 6.44 -22.44
CA THR A 302 16.31 5.75 -23.31
C THR A 302 14.94 6.41 -23.35
N GLY A 303 14.64 7.31 -22.40
CA GLY A 303 13.31 7.88 -22.20
C GLY A 303 12.28 6.91 -21.62
N LYS A 304 12.67 5.66 -21.30
CA LYS A 304 11.76 4.65 -20.74
C LYS A 304 11.23 5.11 -19.38
N ARG A 305 9.91 5.01 -19.17
CA ARG A 305 9.23 5.36 -17.93
C ARG A 305 8.23 4.28 -17.53
N TRP A 306 8.10 4.03 -16.25
CA TRP A 306 7.09 3.12 -15.70
C TRP A 306 6.65 3.54 -14.30
N ARG A 307 5.46 3.07 -13.91
CA ARG A 307 4.89 3.22 -12.56
C ARG A 307 4.18 1.93 -12.17
N LEU A 308 4.58 1.38 -11.03
CA LEU A 308 4.10 0.14 -10.45
C LEU A 308 3.39 0.45 -9.14
N ALA A 309 2.11 0.13 -9.05
CA ALA A 309 1.30 0.33 -7.85
C ALA A 309 0.28 -0.80 -7.71
N PHE A 310 -0.15 -1.04 -6.47
CA PHE A 310 -1.22 -1.97 -6.13
C PHE A 310 -2.19 -1.29 -5.16
N GLU A 311 -3.30 -0.77 -5.68
CA GLU A 311 -4.37 -0.14 -4.92
C GLU A 311 -5.72 -0.48 -5.55
N THR A 312 -6.63 -0.99 -4.73
CA THR A 312 -7.99 -1.44 -5.08
C THR A 312 -8.94 -1.03 -3.96
N PRO A 313 -10.28 -1.07 -4.17
CA PRO A 313 -11.24 -0.70 -3.12
C PRO A 313 -11.07 -1.44 -1.78
N PHE A 314 -10.46 -2.63 -1.81
CA PHE A 314 -10.36 -3.50 -0.64
C PHE A 314 -8.93 -3.66 -0.11
N ILE A 315 -7.92 -3.30 -0.91
CA ILE A 315 -6.52 -3.57 -0.61
C ILE A 315 -5.64 -2.48 -1.19
N SER A 316 -4.66 -2.07 -0.40
CA SER A 316 -3.55 -1.24 -0.85
C SER A 316 -2.24 -1.81 -0.35
N LEU A 317 -1.25 -2.00 -1.23
CA LEU A 317 0.11 -2.36 -0.85
C LEU A 317 1.02 -1.17 -1.11
N ALA A 318 1.44 -0.50 -0.04
CA ALA A 318 2.37 0.61 -0.12
C ALA A 318 3.78 0.13 -0.46
N VAL A 319 4.50 0.91 -1.28
CA VAL A 319 5.95 0.75 -1.46
C VAL A 319 6.65 1.72 -0.53
N ARG A 320 7.57 1.20 0.29
CA ARG A 320 8.31 1.95 1.32
C ARG A 320 9.78 1.55 1.32
N ASN A 321 10.60 2.36 1.99
CA ASN A 321 12.00 2.05 2.31
C ASN A 321 12.79 1.56 1.08
N ALA A 322 12.59 2.26 -0.04
CA ALA A 322 13.21 1.89 -1.30
C ALA A 322 14.61 2.50 -1.42
N VAL A 323 15.56 1.71 -1.94
CA VAL A 323 16.95 2.10 -2.20
C VAL A 323 17.40 1.55 -3.55
N GLN A 324 18.08 2.39 -4.32
CA GLN A 324 18.71 1.96 -5.57
C GLN A 324 20.06 1.31 -5.26
N LEU A 325 20.19 0.05 -5.65
CA LEU A 325 21.38 -0.77 -5.43
C LEU A 325 22.43 -0.55 -6.54
N PRO A 326 23.69 -0.97 -6.33
CA PRO A 326 24.65 -1.15 -7.41
C PRO A 326 24.06 -2.04 -8.52
N GLY A 327 24.19 -1.61 -9.77
CA GLY A 327 23.59 -2.31 -10.92
C GLY A 327 22.10 -2.00 -11.13
N ASP A 328 21.61 -0.87 -10.62
CA ASP A 328 20.29 -0.27 -10.88
C ASP A 328 19.05 -1.04 -10.40
N LYS A 329 19.25 -2.16 -9.72
CA LYS A 329 18.16 -2.86 -9.04
C LYS A 329 17.62 -2.01 -7.90
N VAL A 330 16.33 -2.17 -7.60
CA VAL A 330 15.67 -1.44 -6.51
C VAL A 330 15.28 -2.42 -5.43
N LEU A 331 15.85 -2.27 -4.23
CA LEU A 331 15.41 -2.95 -3.02
C LEU A 331 14.32 -2.11 -2.36
N PHE A 332 13.22 -2.71 -1.94
CA PHE A 332 12.15 -1.97 -1.27
C PHE A 332 11.29 -2.90 -0.40
N GLN A 333 10.52 -2.30 0.49
CA GLN A 333 9.46 -2.96 1.22
C GLN A 333 8.13 -2.81 0.48
N LEU A 334 7.38 -3.91 0.36
CA LEU A 334 6.01 -3.92 -0.15
C LEU A 334 5.05 -4.33 0.96
N GLY A 335 4.02 -3.51 1.19
CA GLY A 335 3.13 -3.70 2.33
C GLY A 335 3.91 -3.61 3.65
N TRP A 336 3.57 -4.46 4.61
CA TRP A 336 4.15 -4.41 5.95
C TRP A 336 5.31 -5.38 6.17
N GLU A 337 5.37 -6.46 5.42
CA GLU A 337 6.19 -7.61 5.82
C GLU A 337 7.03 -8.23 4.72
N GLU A 338 7.03 -7.67 3.51
CA GLU A 338 7.75 -8.28 2.39
C GLU A 338 8.84 -7.35 1.86
N ILE A 339 10.06 -7.87 1.76
CA ILE A 339 11.20 -7.17 1.16
C ILE A 339 11.43 -7.74 -0.24
N TYR A 340 11.38 -6.87 -1.24
CA TYR A 340 11.48 -7.21 -2.65
C TYR A 340 12.71 -6.56 -3.30
N VAL A 341 13.16 -7.19 -4.39
CA VAL A 341 14.04 -6.58 -5.38
C VAL A 341 13.36 -6.51 -6.74
N LEU A 342 13.51 -5.39 -7.43
CA LEU A 342 13.02 -5.15 -8.79
C LEU A 342 14.17 -4.85 -9.74
N ASP A 343 14.17 -5.51 -10.89
CA ASP A 343 15.00 -5.11 -12.03
C ASP A 343 14.24 -4.09 -12.90
N PRO A 344 14.73 -2.84 -13.03
CA PRO A 344 13.99 -1.79 -13.74
C PRO A 344 13.96 -1.99 -15.26
N ALA A 345 14.89 -2.79 -15.81
CA ALA A 345 15.00 -3.03 -17.23
C ALA A 345 13.98 -4.09 -17.68
N THR A 346 13.89 -5.20 -16.96
CA THR A 346 13.00 -6.33 -17.29
C THR A 346 11.65 -6.28 -16.57
N LEU A 347 11.52 -5.46 -15.52
CA LEU A 347 10.39 -5.47 -14.58
C LEU A 347 10.19 -6.82 -13.90
N GLN A 348 11.27 -7.60 -13.77
CA GLN A 348 11.28 -8.79 -12.94
C GLN A 348 11.29 -8.39 -11.47
N LEU A 349 10.52 -9.11 -10.66
CA LEU A 349 10.28 -8.85 -9.25
C LEU A 349 10.51 -10.14 -8.47
N ALA A 350 11.38 -10.11 -7.47
CA ALA A 350 11.61 -11.25 -6.58
C ALA A 350 11.37 -10.87 -5.12
N LEU A 351 10.62 -11.71 -4.41
CA LEU A 351 10.54 -11.67 -2.95
C LEU A 351 11.87 -12.20 -2.41
N LEU A 352 12.52 -11.44 -1.53
CA LEU A 352 13.77 -11.86 -0.93
C LEU A 352 13.54 -12.57 0.41
N TRP A 353 12.83 -11.92 1.33
CA TRP A 353 12.43 -12.49 2.62
C TRP A 353 11.33 -11.66 3.29
N ARG A 354 10.79 -12.17 4.40
CA ARG A 354 9.86 -11.44 5.27
C ARG A 354 10.59 -10.53 6.24
N GLY A 355 10.15 -9.29 6.33
CA GLY A 355 10.74 -8.27 7.18
C GLY A 355 10.20 -6.89 6.83
N ARG A 356 10.47 -5.92 7.71
CA ARG A 356 10.12 -4.53 7.51
C ARG A 356 11.32 -3.61 7.65
N SER A 357 11.18 -2.45 7.04
CA SER A 357 12.12 -1.34 7.11
C SER A 357 13.54 -1.71 6.71
N PRO A 358 13.75 -2.24 5.49
CA PRO A 358 15.08 -2.58 5.01
C PRO A 358 15.96 -1.33 4.90
N VAL A 359 17.17 -1.43 5.43
CA VAL A 359 18.23 -0.44 5.28
C VAL A 359 19.45 -1.14 4.68
N ALA A 360 19.83 -0.75 3.46
CA ALA A 360 20.97 -1.32 2.76
C ALA A 360 22.26 -0.53 3.01
N THR A 361 23.37 -1.23 3.18
CA THR A 361 24.71 -0.68 3.37
C THR A 361 25.74 -1.41 2.50
N LEU A 362 26.81 -0.74 2.06
CA LEU A 362 27.99 -1.38 1.46
C LEU A 362 28.98 -1.92 2.51
N GLY A 363 29.21 -3.23 2.51
CA GLY A 363 30.10 -3.94 3.42
C GLY A 363 29.45 -4.26 4.77
N ILE A 364 30.19 -4.99 5.61
CA ILE A 364 29.79 -5.26 6.99
C ILE A 364 30.06 -3.99 7.80
N VAL A 365 29.03 -3.47 8.46
CA VAL A 365 29.22 -2.49 9.52
C VAL A 365 29.81 -3.22 10.73
N GLU A 366 31.12 -3.10 10.93
CA GLU A 366 31.79 -3.45 12.17
C GLU A 366 31.54 -2.32 13.20
N GLY A 367 30.29 -2.18 13.62
CA GLY A 367 29.93 -1.33 14.74
C GLY A 367 30.14 -2.10 16.03
N THR A 368 30.80 -1.50 17.02
CA THR A 368 30.70 -1.97 18.41
C THR A 368 29.24 -1.83 18.83
N SER A 369 28.49 -2.94 18.86
CA SER A 369 27.15 -2.97 19.45
C SER A 369 27.26 -2.40 20.86
N SER A 370 26.58 -1.27 21.12
CA SER A 370 26.54 -0.70 22.47
C SER A 370 25.87 -1.72 23.39
N THR A 371 26.66 -2.38 24.23
CA THR A 371 26.17 -3.28 25.25
C THR A 371 25.26 -2.53 26.22
N ALA A 372 24.07 -3.10 26.43
CA ALA A 372 23.08 -2.80 27.46
C ALA A 372 22.31 -1.47 27.31
N VAL A 373 21.10 -1.58 26.78
CA VAL A 373 19.99 -0.75 27.25
C VAL A 373 19.78 -1.09 28.72
N THR A 374 20.32 -0.28 29.63
CA THR A 374 19.85 -0.25 31.02
C THR A 374 18.39 0.19 30.97
N GLY A 375 17.48 -0.77 31.09
CA GLY A 375 16.04 -0.50 31.16
C GLY A 375 15.72 0.53 32.24
N PRO A 376 14.66 1.33 32.07
CA PRO A 376 14.26 2.30 33.07
C PRO A 376 14.01 1.59 34.40
N ALA A 377 14.72 2.02 35.44
CA ALA A 377 14.51 1.55 36.79
C ALA A 377 13.01 1.67 37.12
N SER A 378 12.37 0.54 37.37
CA SER A 378 10.98 0.49 37.85
C SER A 378 10.89 1.31 39.13
N VAL A 379 10.31 2.51 39.04
CA VAL A 379 9.97 3.32 40.21
C VAL A 379 8.83 2.60 40.90
N ASN A 380 9.17 1.82 41.93
CA ASN A 380 8.22 1.29 42.89
C ASN A 380 7.61 2.45 43.68
N THR A 381 6.51 3.02 43.18
CA THR A 381 5.63 3.87 44.00
C THR A 381 4.80 2.98 44.92
N ALA A 382 5.38 2.61 46.05
CA ALA A 382 4.62 2.13 47.19
C ALA A 382 3.91 3.33 47.84
N SER A 383 2.58 3.39 47.73
CA SER A 383 1.76 4.30 48.54
C SER A 383 1.76 3.83 50.01
N PRO A 384 2.02 4.70 50.99
CA PRO A 384 1.63 4.43 52.37
C PRO A 384 0.11 4.60 52.53
N ARG A 385 -0.43 3.79 53.45
CA ARG A 385 -1.85 3.72 53.84
C ARG A 385 -2.40 5.01 54.42
#